data_AF-A0A4P2QAP3-F1
#
_entry.id   AF-A0A4P2QAP3-F1
#
_cell.length_a   1.000
_cell.length_b   1.000
_cell.length_c   1.000
_cell.angle_alpha   90.00
_cell.angle_beta   90.00
_cell.angle_gamma   90.00
#
_symmetry.space_group_name_H-M   'P 1'
#
loop_
_entity.id
_entity.type
_entity.pdbx_description
1 polymer ?
#
loop_
_entity_poly.entity_id
_entity_poly.type
_entity_poly.pdbx_seq_one_letter_code
_entity_poly.pdbx_strand_id
1 'polypeptide(L)'
;MADHDRTALYLIARDAHRSLRPLQRLHDCGERLPPGRRPGAEDQALFEELTPEERCSLVKAHPSAAVAVLGAQAALQVAEDCADPSGTYLRIVALARLAAVLPEPMRAEAAQRALLAHEAAGKEADALGALCDAAPWMSAAQAARLVSASLFDASGTPSLAGVFQGWASLAQLAGAVRRAGGDEAVLAAAGEVTLAGRWLRTER
;
A
#
# COMPACT_ATOMS: atom_id res chain seq x y z
N MET A 1 40.20 -26.80 8.13
CA MET A 1 39.69 -25.46 7.76
C MET A 1 38.36 -25.57 6.98
N ALA A 2 37.42 -26.41 7.46
CA ALA A 2 36.16 -26.71 6.77
C ALA A 2 34.92 -26.70 7.71
N ASP A 3 35.13 -26.39 9.00
CA ASP A 3 34.13 -26.53 10.06
C ASP A 3 33.47 -25.18 10.43
N HIS A 4 34.19 -24.07 10.21
CA HIS A 4 33.66 -22.72 10.42
C HIS A 4 32.61 -22.32 9.36
N ASP A 5 32.79 -22.69 8.09
CA ASP A 5 31.83 -22.39 7.02
C ASP A 5 30.51 -23.16 7.16
N ARG A 6 30.56 -24.40 7.66
CA ARG A 6 29.36 -25.19 7.93
C ARG A 6 28.55 -24.64 9.11
N THR A 7 29.24 -24.11 10.12
CA THR A 7 28.58 -23.47 11.27
C THR A 7 27.92 -22.15 10.88
N ALA A 8 28.57 -21.35 10.02
CA ALA A 8 28.01 -20.11 9.49
C ALA A 8 26.76 -20.36 8.63
N LEU A 9 26.80 -21.34 7.72
CA LEU A 9 25.65 -21.73 6.89
C LEU A 9 24.50 -22.31 7.72
N TYR A 10 24.80 -23.07 8.79
CA TYR A 10 23.78 -23.58 9.71
C TYR A 10 23.13 -22.46 10.52
N LEU A 11 23.88 -21.45 10.94
CA LEU A 11 23.33 -20.28 11.66
C LEU A 11 22.47 -19.40 10.76
N ILE A 12 22.88 -19.16 9.51
CA ILE A 12 22.09 -18.42 8.50
C ILE A 12 20.80 -19.18 8.16
N ALA A 13 20.88 -20.49 7.95
CA ALA A 13 19.69 -21.32 7.70
C ALA A 13 18.77 -21.39 8.92
N ARG A 14 19.33 -21.41 10.13
CA ARG A 14 18.57 -21.41 11.39
C ARG A 14 17.88 -20.07 11.64
N ASP A 15 18.52 -18.95 11.35
CA ASP A 15 17.93 -17.62 11.44
C ASP A 15 16.84 -17.41 10.39
N ALA A 16 17.05 -17.88 9.14
CA ALA A 16 16.00 -17.90 8.12
C ALA A 16 14.80 -18.79 8.54
N HIS A 17 15.05 -19.96 9.13
CA HIS A 17 13.99 -20.81 9.67
C HIS A 17 13.32 -20.26 10.93
N ARG A 18 14.00 -19.37 11.69
CA ARG A 18 13.45 -18.67 12.84
C ARG A 18 12.55 -17.51 12.42
N SER A 19 12.90 -16.75 11.38
CA SER A 19 12.06 -15.70 10.78
C SER A 19 10.81 -16.24 10.09
N LEU A 20 10.88 -17.43 9.48
CA LEU A 20 9.75 -17.99 8.73
C LEU A 20 8.59 -18.48 9.62
N ARG A 21 8.85 -18.93 10.85
CA ARG A 21 7.77 -19.46 11.73
C ARG A 21 6.82 -18.38 12.28
N PRO A 22 7.30 -17.23 12.78
CA PRO A 22 6.43 -16.11 13.16
C PRO A 22 5.63 -15.59 11.97
N LEU A 23 6.27 -15.42 10.81
CA LEU A 23 5.60 -14.99 9.58
C LEU A 23 4.55 -15.99 9.11
N GLN A 24 4.85 -17.29 9.10
CA GLN A 24 3.86 -18.32 8.78
C GLN A 24 2.74 -18.42 9.82
N ARG A 25 3.04 -18.26 11.12
CA ARG A 25 2.01 -18.25 12.17
C ARG A 25 1.11 -17.02 12.09
N LEU A 26 1.65 -15.85 11.75
CA LEU A 26 0.87 -14.62 11.60
C LEU A 26 0.15 -14.59 10.24
N HIS A 27 0.72 -15.19 9.20
CA HIS A 27 0.05 -15.47 7.92
C HIS A 27 -1.11 -16.45 8.13
N ASP A 28 -0.89 -17.54 8.88
CA ASP A 28 -1.93 -18.47 9.32
C ASP A 28 -2.94 -17.79 10.25
N CYS A 29 -2.55 -16.81 11.07
CA CYS A 29 -3.52 -15.98 11.79
C CYS A 29 -4.31 -15.08 10.82
N GLY A 30 -3.68 -14.50 9.80
CA GLY A 30 -4.35 -13.69 8.77
C GLY A 30 -5.33 -14.46 7.89
N GLU A 31 -4.93 -15.64 7.43
CA GLU A 31 -5.72 -16.52 6.56
C GLU A 31 -6.68 -17.43 7.34
N ARG A 32 -6.39 -17.73 8.62
CA ARG A 32 -7.10 -18.74 9.42
C ARG A 32 -7.35 -18.34 10.87
N LEU A 33 -7.43 -17.05 11.24
CA LEU A 33 -8.04 -16.69 12.54
C LEU A 33 -9.49 -17.19 12.52
N PRO A 34 -9.81 -18.29 13.24
CA PRO A 34 -11.18 -18.77 13.28
C PRO A 34 -12.01 -17.67 13.95
N PRO A 35 -13.24 -17.40 13.50
CA PRO A 35 -14.10 -16.41 14.17
C PRO A 35 -14.18 -16.75 15.66
N GLY A 36 -13.60 -15.89 16.51
CA GLY A 36 -13.58 -16.04 17.97
C GLY A 36 -12.24 -16.37 18.63
N ARG A 37 -11.17 -16.71 17.89
CA ARG A 37 -9.83 -16.81 18.51
C ARG A 37 -9.27 -15.41 18.73
N ARG A 38 -8.98 -15.07 19.99
CA ARG A 38 -8.35 -13.78 20.33
C ARG A 38 -6.83 -13.93 20.21
N PRO A 39 -6.14 -13.05 19.48
CA PRO A 39 -4.69 -13.01 19.52
C PRO A 39 -4.22 -12.81 20.96
N GLY A 40 -3.24 -13.62 21.37
CA GLY A 40 -2.71 -13.64 22.73
C GLY A 40 -1.42 -12.84 22.88
N ALA A 41 -0.92 -12.72 24.11
CA ALA A 41 0.38 -12.09 24.39
C ALA A 41 1.55 -12.74 23.62
N GLU A 42 1.42 -14.02 23.26
CA GLU A 42 2.40 -14.73 22.42
C GLU A 42 2.44 -14.20 20.98
N ASP A 43 1.30 -13.85 20.38
CA ASP A 43 1.25 -13.34 19.00
C ASP A 43 1.85 -11.93 18.91
N GLN A 44 1.64 -11.12 19.95
CA GLN A 44 2.26 -9.81 20.07
C GLN A 44 3.77 -9.92 20.29
N ALA A 45 4.24 -10.84 21.14
CA ALA A 45 5.66 -11.08 21.34
C ALA A 45 6.36 -11.54 20.04
N LEU A 46 5.72 -12.42 19.27
CA LEU A 46 6.22 -12.86 17.97
C LEU A 46 6.30 -11.70 16.96
N PHE A 47 5.34 -10.79 16.99
CA PHE A 47 5.40 -9.58 16.16
C PHE A 47 6.55 -8.66 16.57
N GLU A 48 6.82 -8.54 17.87
CA GLU A 48 7.94 -7.72 18.37
C GLU A 48 9.31 -8.31 18.03
N GLU A 49 9.41 -9.62 17.79
CA GLU A 49 10.63 -10.25 17.30
C GLU A 49 10.92 -9.98 15.82
N LEU A 50 9.92 -9.53 15.04
CA LEU A 50 10.09 -9.20 13.63
C LEU A 50 10.93 -7.94 13.46
N THR A 51 11.75 -7.93 12.41
CA THR A 51 12.43 -6.73 11.94
C THR A 51 11.41 -5.68 11.45
N PRO A 52 11.76 -4.39 11.42
CA PRO A 52 10.86 -3.35 10.91
C PRO A 52 10.32 -3.64 9.49
N GLU A 53 11.16 -4.18 8.60
CA GLU A 53 10.75 -4.54 7.23
C GLU A 53 9.76 -5.70 7.19
N GLU A 54 9.94 -6.72 8.03
CA GLU A 54 9.03 -7.85 8.16
C GLU A 54 7.67 -7.40 8.71
N ARG A 55 7.67 -6.50 9.71
CA ARG A 55 6.45 -5.89 10.26
C ARG A 55 5.67 -5.15 9.17
N CYS A 56 6.35 -4.32 8.38
CA CYS A 56 5.78 -3.60 7.25
C CYS A 56 5.17 -4.53 6.20
N SER A 57 5.93 -5.55 5.80
CA SER A 57 5.49 -6.56 4.84
C SER A 57 4.24 -7.31 5.32
N LEU A 58 4.18 -7.60 6.62
CA LEU A 58 3.04 -8.26 7.25
C LEU A 58 1.81 -7.37 7.29
N VAL A 59 1.93 -6.11 7.73
CA VAL A 59 0.80 -5.17 7.75
C VAL A 59 0.24 -4.97 6.34
N LYS A 60 1.10 -4.86 5.34
CA LYS A 60 0.70 -4.81 3.92
C LYS A 60 -0.06 -6.06 3.49
N ALA A 61 0.46 -7.25 3.82
CA ALA A 61 -0.11 -8.51 3.35
C ALA A 61 -1.40 -8.89 4.08
N HIS A 62 -1.49 -8.60 5.38
CA HIS A 62 -2.56 -9.05 6.28
C HIS A 62 -3.04 -7.93 7.21
N PRO A 63 -3.68 -6.88 6.66
CA PRO A 63 -4.08 -5.72 7.45
C PRO A 63 -5.07 -6.08 8.58
N SER A 64 -6.01 -7.01 8.34
CA SER A 64 -6.97 -7.46 9.37
C SER A 64 -6.29 -8.15 10.55
N ALA A 65 -5.32 -9.03 10.29
CA ALA A 65 -4.58 -9.70 11.37
C ALA A 65 -3.67 -8.75 12.12
N ALA A 66 -3.02 -7.81 11.42
CA ALA A 66 -2.23 -6.78 12.06
C ALA A 66 -3.09 -5.97 13.05
N VAL A 67 -4.28 -5.53 12.63
CA VAL A 67 -5.22 -4.82 13.52
C VAL A 67 -5.68 -5.70 14.68
N ALA A 68 -5.93 -6.99 14.45
CA ALA A 68 -6.35 -7.90 15.50
C ALA A 68 -5.24 -8.11 16.56
N VAL A 69 -3.99 -8.31 16.13
CA VAL A 69 -2.84 -8.60 16.99
C VAL A 69 -2.32 -7.36 17.72
N LEU A 70 -2.23 -6.23 17.02
CA LEU A 70 -1.59 -5.01 17.55
C LEU A 70 -2.59 -3.98 18.08
N GLY A 71 -3.84 -4.07 17.62
CA GLY A 71 -4.80 -2.97 17.70
C GLY A 71 -4.63 -1.99 16.54
N ALA A 72 -5.72 -1.26 16.26
CA ALA A 72 -5.84 -0.35 15.13
C ALA A 72 -4.73 0.73 15.09
N GLN A 73 -4.47 1.38 16.23
CA GLN A 73 -3.50 2.47 16.31
C GLN A 73 -2.07 1.98 16.06
N ALA A 74 -1.68 0.87 16.66
CA ALA A 74 -0.34 0.32 16.51
C ALA A 74 -0.11 -0.21 15.08
N ALA A 75 -1.11 -0.87 14.48
CA ALA A 75 -1.03 -1.28 13.08
C ALA A 75 -0.85 -0.09 12.12
N LEU A 76 -1.55 1.01 12.37
CA LEU A 76 -1.39 2.25 11.61
C LEU A 76 0.00 2.86 11.81
N GLN A 77 0.52 2.87 13.03
CA GLN A 77 1.87 3.39 13.32
C GLN A 77 2.95 2.55 12.64
N VAL A 78 2.85 1.23 12.66
CA VAL A 78 3.80 0.35 11.94
C VAL A 78 3.81 0.67 10.45
N ALA A 79 2.64 0.87 9.83
CA ALA A 79 2.56 1.23 8.42
C ALA A 79 3.23 2.59 8.12
N GLU A 80 3.10 3.57 9.01
CA GLU A 80 3.77 4.87 8.88
C GLU A 80 5.30 4.78 9.00
N ASP A 81 5.78 3.92 9.90
CA ASP A 81 7.20 3.75 10.17
C ASP A 81 7.93 2.92 9.10
N CYS A 82 7.20 2.44 8.08
CA CYS A 82 7.80 1.79 6.92
C CYS A 82 8.66 2.78 6.12
N ALA A 83 9.98 2.67 6.28
CA ALA A 83 10.98 3.53 5.63
C ALA A 83 11.95 2.72 4.74
N ASP A 84 12.59 3.43 3.81
CA ASP A 84 13.49 2.94 2.75
C ASP A 84 14.58 1.95 3.18
N PRO A 85 15.09 1.08 2.26
CA PRO A 85 15.09 1.23 0.79
C PRO A 85 13.87 0.66 0.03
N SER A 86 13.03 -0.15 0.67
CA SER A 86 11.79 -0.72 0.11
C SER A 86 10.52 -0.15 0.78
N GLY A 87 10.69 0.70 1.79
CA GLY A 87 9.61 1.11 2.70
C GLY A 87 8.61 2.09 2.11
N THR A 88 8.96 2.90 1.10
CA THR A 88 8.03 3.89 0.53
C THR A 88 6.83 3.22 -0.14
N TYR A 89 7.05 2.25 -1.02
CA TYR A 89 5.98 1.42 -1.60
C TYR A 89 5.19 0.66 -0.52
N LEU A 90 5.89 -0.01 0.40
CA LEU A 90 5.26 -0.78 1.48
C LEU A 90 4.35 0.10 2.33
N ARG A 91 4.78 1.31 2.67
CA ARG A 91 4.02 2.30 3.44
C ARG A 91 2.72 2.66 2.72
N ILE A 92 2.78 3.04 1.46
CA ILE A 92 1.60 3.46 0.69
C ILE A 92 0.57 2.32 0.65
N VAL A 93 1.01 1.11 0.28
CA VAL A 93 0.11 -0.03 0.14
C VAL A 93 -0.44 -0.50 1.48
N ALA A 94 0.38 -0.52 2.54
CA ALA A 94 -0.07 -0.88 3.88
C ALA A 94 -1.14 0.09 4.40
N LEU A 95 -0.90 1.40 4.29
CA LEU A 95 -1.86 2.43 4.69
C LEU A 95 -3.17 2.33 3.89
N ALA A 96 -3.09 2.16 2.57
CA ALA A 96 -4.26 2.04 1.72
C ALA A 96 -5.10 0.80 2.06
N ARG A 97 -4.46 -0.36 2.30
CA ARG A 97 -5.15 -1.59 2.70
C ARG A 97 -5.71 -1.53 4.11
N LEU A 98 -5.03 -0.86 5.04
CA LEU A 98 -5.52 -0.63 6.39
C LEU A 98 -6.83 0.16 6.40
N ALA A 99 -7.03 1.10 5.47
CA ALA A 99 -8.27 1.86 5.37
C ALA A 99 -9.52 0.98 5.28
N ALA A 100 -9.43 -0.23 4.72
CA ALA A 100 -10.54 -1.17 4.61
C ALA A 100 -10.92 -1.87 5.92
N VAL A 101 -9.98 -2.01 6.85
CA VAL A 101 -10.12 -2.87 8.04
C VAL A 101 -10.14 -2.08 9.35
N LEU A 102 -9.66 -0.85 9.33
CA LEU A 102 -9.66 0.03 10.49
C LEU A 102 -11.11 0.41 10.89
N PRO A 103 -11.34 0.77 12.16
CA PRO A 103 -12.63 1.32 12.58
C PRO A 103 -12.88 2.70 11.94
N GLU A 104 -14.15 3.06 11.73
CA GLU A 104 -14.51 4.46 11.52
C GLU A 104 -14.14 5.25 12.79
N PRO A 105 -13.46 6.42 12.74
CA PRO A 105 -13.14 7.31 11.61
C PRO A 105 -11.73 7.15 11.00
N MET A 106 -10.95 6.17 11.46
CA MET A 106 -9.53 6.01 11.08
C MET A 106 -9.34 5.60 9.61
N ARG A 107 -10.39 5.13 8.94
CA ARG A 107 -10.35 4.75 7.52
C ARG A 107 -10.00 5.93 6.62
N ALA A 108 -10.67 7.06 6.83
CA ALA A 108 -10.42 8.27 6.04
C ALA A 108 -9.02 8.83 6.29
N GLU A 109 -8.56 8.75 7.53
CA GLU A 109 -7.20 9.13 7.91
C GLU A 109 -6.16 8.24 7.22
N ALA A 110 -6.31 6.92 7.26
CA ALA A 110 -5.40 5.99 6.59
C ALA A 110 -5.37 6.22 5.06
N ALA A 111 -6.53 6.41 4.44
CA ALA A 111 -6.61 6.72 3.00
C ALA A 111 -5.94 8.05 2.65
N GLN A 112 -6.11 9.09 3.49
CA GLN A 112 -5.44 10.38 3.32
C GLN A 112 -3.91 10.24 3.40
N ARG A 113 -3.42 9.53 4.42
CA ARG A 113 -1.98 9.36 4.64
C ARG A 113 -1.33 8.52 3.54
N ALA A 114 -2.03 7.50 3.03
CA ALA A 114 -1.59 6.73 1.87
C ALA A 114 -1.42 7.62 0.62
N LEU A 115 -2.39 8.49 0.33
CA LEU A 115 -2.32 9.40 -0.80
C LEU A 115 -1.15 10.39 -0.66
N LEU A 116 -0.94 10.96 0.53
CA LEU A 116 0.17 11.89 0.78
C LEU A 116 1.53 11.20 0.63
N ALA A 117 1.66 9.96 1.11
CA ALA A 117 2.88 9.17 0.93
C ALA A 117 3.16 8.91 -0.56
N HIS A 118 2.12 8.60 -1.34
CA HIS A 118 2.25 8.39 -2.78
C HIS A 118 2.66 9.68 -3.53
N GLU A 119 2.09 10.82 -3.17
CA GLU A 119 2.47 12.12 -3.74
C GLU A 119 3.95 12.45 -3.42
N ALA A 120 4.39 12.20 -2.18
CA ALA A 120 5.77 12.45 -1.75
C ALA A 120 6.79 11.52 -2.43
N ALA A 121 6.39 10.28 -2.74
CA ALA A 121 7.21 9.27 -3.41
C ALA A 121 7.40 9.51 -4.91
N GLY A 122 6.84 10.58 -5.47
CA GLY A 122 6.88 10.82 -6.91
C GLY A 122 5.84 10.00 -7.70
N LYS A 123 4.75 9.59 -7.04
CA LYS A 123 3.58 8.93 -7.65
C LYS A 123 3.87 7.56 -8.26
N GLU A 124 4.47 6.67 -7.47
CA GLU A 124 4.80 5.30 -7.87
C GLU A 124 3.59 4.49 -8.39
N ALA A 125 3.61 4.11 -9.67
CA ALA A 125 2.55 3.37 -10.37
C ALA A 125 2.05 2.12 -9.63
N ASP A 126 2.98 1.34 -9.06
CA ASP A 126 2.69 0.03 -8.47
C ASP A 126 1.74 0.13 -7.26
N ALA A 127 1.67 1.29 -6.61
CA ALA A 127 0.79 1.52 -5.46
C ALA A 127 -0.62 2.01 -5.84
N LEU A 128 -0.86 2.41 -7.10
CA LEU A 128 -2.13 2.99 -7.55
C LEU A 128 -3.32 2.06 -7.35
N GLY A 129 -3.15 0.76 -7.60
CA GLY A 129 -4.21 -0.23 -7.40
C GLY A 129 -4.74 -0.22 -5.96
N ALA A 130 -3.83 -0.23 -4.98
CA ALA A 130 -4.21 -0.18 -3.57
C ALA A 130 -4.87 1.15 -3.19
N LEU A 131 -4.41 2.28 -3.75
CA LEU A 131 -5.03 3.59 -3.52
C LEU A 131 -6.45 3.68 -4.11
N CYS A 132 -6.67 3.05 -5.26
CA CYS A 132 -8.01 2.96 -5.85
C CYS A 132 -8.97 2.16 -4.96
N ASP A 133 -8.50 1.07 -4.37
CA ASP A 133 -9.29 0.30 -3.39
C ASP A 133 -9.60 1.13 -2.14
N ALA A 134 -8.74 2.09 -1.78
CA ALA A 134 -8.94 3.04 -0.68
C ALA A 134 -9.87 4.22 -1.02
N ALA A 135 -10.26 4.40 -2.29
CA ALA A 135 -11.08 5.52 -2.74
C ALA A 135 -12.44 5.68 -2.02
N PRO A 136 -13.15 4.63 -1.55
CA PRO A 136 -14.39 4.80 -0.80
C PRO A 136 -14.25 5.64 0.47
N TRP A 137 -13.05 5.69 1.06
CA TRP A 137 -12.75 6.46 2.27
C TRP A 137 -12.08 7.80 1.99
N MET A 138 -11.89 8.14 0.70
CA MET A 138 -11.35 9.43 0.28
C MET A 138 -12.46 10.48 0.12
N SER A 139 -12.12 11.73 0.42
CA SER A 139 -12.89 12.89 -0.03
C SER A 139 -12.90 13.00 -1.56
N ALA A 140 -13.88 13.71 -2.11
CA ALA A 140 -13.96 13.96 -3.56
C ALA A 140 -12.67 14.61 -4.10
N ALA A 141 -12.09 15.56 -3.36
CA ALA A 141 -10.86 16.23 -3.74
C ALA A 141 -9.62 15.32 -3.72
N GLN A 142 -9.57 14.34 -2.81
CA GLN A 142 -8.52 13.33 -2.78
C GLN A 142 -8.66 12.35 -3.95
N ALA A 143 -9.88 11.88 -4.21
CA ALA A 143 -10.16 11.00 -5.35
C ALA A 143 -9.84 11.67 -6.69
N ALA A 144 -10.16 12.96 -6.86
CA ALA A 144 -9.80 13.74 -8.05
C ALA A 144 -8.28 13.85 -8.23
N ARG A 145 -7.53 14.06 -7.15
CA ARG A 145 -6.07 14.06 -7.17
C ARG A 145 -5.49 12.71 -7.57
N LEU A 146 -6.02 11.62 -7.03
CA LEU A 146 -5.62 10.27 -7.41
C LEU A 146 -5.86 10.01 -8.91
N VAL A 147 -7.05 10.35 -9.43
CA VAL A 147 -7.37 10.24 -10.85
C VAL A 147 -6.36 11.03 -11.69
N SER A 148 -6.09 12.28 -11.33
CA SER A 148 -5.09 13.10 -12.03
C SER A 148 -3.69 12.47 -12.00
N ALA A 149 -3.24 11.97 -10.85
CA ALA A 149 -1.95 11.28 -10.73
C ALA A 149 -1.86 10.04 -11.64
N SER A 150 -2.89 9.19 -11.65
CA SER A 150 -2.93 8.00 -12.52
C SER A 150 -2.92 8.35 -14.01
N LEU A 151 -3.58 9.44 -14.42
CA LEU A 151 -3.60 9.87 -15.81
C LEU A 151 -2.26 10.47 -16.29
N PHE A 152 -1.47 11.06 -15.39
CA PHE A 152 -0.15 11.60 -15.72
C PHE A 152 0.93 10.52 -15.76
N ASP A 153 0.85 9.50 -14.89
CA ASP A 153 1.88 8.47 -14.74
C ASP A 153 1.75 7.34 -15.78
N ALA A 154 0.53 7.09 -16.26
CA ALA A 154 0.29 6.03 -17.22
C ALA A 154 0.79 6.44 -18.63
N SER A 155 2.06 6.15 -18.90
CA SER A 155 2.53 5.30 -20.03
C SER A 155 3.91 5.64 -20.59
N GLY A 156 4.59 6.69 -20.12
CA GLY A 156 5.73 7.25 -20.87
C GLY A 156 5.37 7.69 -22.30
N THR A 157 4.09 7.65 -22.67
CA THR A 157 3.56 7.90 -24.00
C THR A 157 2.31 8.77 -23.87
N PRO A 158 2.39 10.11 -23.94
CA PRO A 158 1.31 11.03 -23.56
C PRO A 158 0.06 10.90 -24.46
N SER A 159 -0.71 9.84 -24.23
CA SER A 159 -1.82 9.38 -25.05
C SER A 159 -2.83 8.71 -24.12
N LEU A 160 -4.11 9.01 -24.33
CA LEU A 160 -5.21 8.41 -23.58
C LEU A 160 -5.17 6.87 -23.64
N ALA A 161 -4.74 6.28 -24.76
CA ALA A 161 -4.60 4.84 -24.91
C ALA A 161 -3.52 4.26 -23.97
N GLY A 162 -2.34 4.89 -23.87
CA GLY A 162 -1.31 4.48 -22.92
C GLY A 162 -1.79 4.66 -21.47
N VAL A 163 -2.55 5.72 -21.22
CA VAL A 163 -3.12 6.00 -19.90
C VAL A 163 -4.12 4.92 -19.45
N PHE A 164 -4.94 4.41 -20.37
CA PHE A 164 -5.93 3.36 -20.09
C PHE A 164 -5.42 1.93 -20.28
N GLN A 165 -4.23 1.74 -20.86
CA GLN A 165 -3.55 0.44 -21.01
C GLN A 165 -2.46 0.22 -19.94
N GLY A 166 -2.13 1.24 -19.16
CA GLY A 166 -1.14 1.19 -18.07
C GLY A 166 -1.62 0.47 -16.80
N TRP A 167 -0.81 0.56 -15.74
CA TRP A 167 -1.03 -0.11 -14.45
C TRP A 167 -2.15 0.55 -13.62
N ALA A 168 -3.39 0.27 -14.02
CA ALA A 168 -4.63 0.22 -13.24
C ALA A 168 -5.74 0.05 -14.28
N SER A 169 -6.45 -1.08 -14.25
CA SER A 169 -7.57 -1.25 -15.17
C SER A 169 -8.61 -0.15 -14.96
N LEU A 170 -9.31 0.26 -16.03
CA LEU A 170 -10.47 1.18 -15.94
C LEU A 170 -11.47 0.74 -14.84
N ALA A 171 -11.58 -0.57 -14.59
CA ALA A 171 -12.40 -1.12 -13.53
C ALA A 171 -11.91 -0.72 -12.12
N GLN A 172 -10.60 -0.68 -11.88
CA GLN A 172 -10.02 -0.26 -10.60
C GLN A 172 -10.20 1.25 -10.37
N LEU A 173 -10.05 2.06 -11.43
CA LEU A 173 -10.23 3.52 -11.33
C LEU A 173 -11.69 3.96 -11.18
N ALA A 174 -12.66 3.10 -11.53
CA ALA A 174 -14.09 3.46 -11.55
C ALA A 174 -14.61 4.00 -10.21
N GLY A 175 -14.14 3.43 -9.09
CA GLY A 175 -14.49 3.89 -7.75
C GLY A 175 -14.00 5.31 -7.47
N ALA A 176 -12.72 5.57 -7.78
CA ALA A 176 -12.10 6.88 -7.64
C ALA A 176 -12.76 7.92 -8.55
N VAL A 177 -13.02 7.59 -9.81
CA VAL A 177 -13.72 8.47 -10.77
C VAL A 177 -15.10 8.84 -10.26
N ARG A 178 -15.90 7.87 -9.81
CA ARG A 178 -17.23 8.14 -9.25
C ARG A 178 -17.15 9.06 -8.03
N ARG A 179 -16.18 8.84 -7.15
CA ARG A 179 -15.99 9.65 -5.95
C ARG A 179 -15.51 11.07 -6.28
N ALA A 180 -14.74 11.23 -7.35
CA ALA A 180 -14.22 12.52 -7.84
C ALA A 180 -15.29 13.40 -8.51
N GLY A 181 -16.44 12.84 -8.91
CA GLY A 181 -17.49 13.57 -9.62
C GLY A 181 -17.89 12.95 -10.97
N GLY A 182 -17.39 11.75 -11.29
CA GLY A 182 -17.74 11.03 -12.52
C GLY A 182 -17.09 11.65 -13.76
N ASP A 183 -17.83 11.68 -14.86
CA ASP A 183 -17.35 12.08 -16.19
C ASP A 183 -16.76 13.51 -16.19
N GLU A 184 -17.37 14.43 -15.45
CA GLU A 184 -16.87 15.81 -15.29
C GLU A 184 -15.45 15.85 -14.70
N ALA A 185 -15.18 14.99 -13.71
CA ALA A 185 -13.85 14.91 -13.11
C ALA A 185 -12.81 14.33 -14.08
N VAL A 186 -13.21 13.36 -14.91
CA VAL A 186 -12.36 12.79 -15.96
C VAL A 186 -12.07 13.83 -17.04
N LEU A 187 -13.07 14.59 -17.47
CA LEU A 187 -12.92 15.65 -18.47
C LEU A 187 -12.01 16.77 -17.95
N ALA A 188 -12.18 17.20 -16.69
CA ALA A 188 -11.31 18.18 -16.07
C ALA A 188 -9.85 17.70 -16.01
N ALA A 189 -9.62 16.46 -15.59
CA ALA A 189 -8.28 15.87 -15.54
C ALA A 189 -7.65 15.69 -16.93
N ALA A 190 -8.44 15.29 -17.94
CA ALA A 190 -7.99 15.21 -19.33
C ALA A 190 -7.63 16.59 -19.91
N GLY A 191 -8.33 17.65 -19.48
CA GLY A 191 -8.01 19.05 -19.80
C GLY A 191 -6.61 19.46 -19.32
N GLU A 192 -6.28 19.14 -18.06
CA GLU A 192 -4.96 19.37 -17.47
C GLU A 192 -3.85 18.61 -18.20
N VAL A 193 -4.07 17.33 -18.51
CA VAL A 193 -3.11 16.52 -19.31
C VAL A 193 -2.89 17.13 -20.69
N THR A 194 -3.97 17.57 -21.34
CA THR A 194 -3.89 18.23 -22.66
C THR A 194 -3.11 19.54 -22.59
N LEU A 195 -3.30 20.34 -21.54
CA LEU A 195 -2.53 21.56 -21.29
C LEU A 195 -1.06 21.23 -21.10
N ALA A 196 -0.70 20.33 -20.18
CA ALA A 196 0.69 19.91 -19.95
C ALA A 196 1.37 19.37 -21.23
N GLY A 197 0.64 18.59 -22.04
CA GLY A 197 1.12 18.08 -23.32
C GLY A 197 1.30 19.16 -24.41
N ARG A 198 0.75 20.37 -24.25
CA ARG A 198 1.08 21.53 -25.10
C ARG A 198 2.40 22.15 -24.69
N TRP A 199 2.62 22.34 -23.38
CA TRP A 199 3.87 22.88 -22.83
C TRP A 199 5.09 22.04 -23.24
N LEU A 200 4.98 20.71 -23.17
CA LEU A 200 6.06 19.78 -23.58
C LEU A 200 6.36 19.81 -25.09
N ARG A 201 5.43 20.28 -25.93
CA ARG A 201 5.63 20.41 -27.38
C ARG A 201 6.27 21.72 -27.81
N THR A 202 6.19 22.75 -26.96
CA THR A 202 6.80 24.07 -27.20
C THR A 202 8.28 24.15 -26.81
N GLU A 203 8.82 23.15 -26.10
CA GLU A 203 10.24 23.08 -25.70
C GLU A 203 11.11 22.19 -26.62
N ARG A 204 10.61 21.81 -27.81
CA ARG A 204 11.38 21.18 -28.89
C ARG A 204 11.53 22.14 -30.06
#